data_AF-A0A8H6W0U9-F1
#
_entry.id   AF-A0A8H6W0U9-F1
#
_cell.length_a   1.000
_cell.length_b   1.000
_cell.length_c   1.000
_cell.angle_alpha   90.00
_cell.angle_beta   90.00
_cell.angle_gamma   90.00
#
_symmetry.space_group_name_H-M   'P 1'
#
loop_
_entity.id
_entity.type
_entity.pdbx_description
1 polymer ?
#
loop_
_entity_poly.entity_id
_entity_poly.type
_entity_poly.pdbx_seq_one_letter_code
_entity_poly.pdbx_strand_id
1 'polypeptide(L)'
;MNQAAPAKLTQDAASGAQLAKLILFSLALGIAPLSSYFGSLKYVWDGNSTYAALTAVVAANIVLVAYIITSILDDQRTTAPSTETKKTQ
;
A
#
# COMPACT_ATOMS: atom_id res chain seq x y z
N MET A 1 -20.08 -16.93 -28.23
CA MET A 1 -19.03 -15.91 -27.99
C MET A 1 -19.65 -14.81 -27.13
N ASN A 2 -19.33 -14.71 -25.83
CA ASN A 2 -19.64 -13.52 -24.98
C ASN A 2 -18.85 -13.48 -23.64
N GLN A 3 -17.89 -14.39 -23.43
CA GLN A 3 -17.15 -14.50 -22.15
C GLN A 3 -15.93 -13.55 -22.03
N ALA A 4 -15.66 -12.73 -23.06
CA ALA A 4 -14.54 -11.77 -23.07
C ALA A 4 -14.83 -10.46 -22.31
N ALA A 5 -16.10 -10.06 -22.20
CA ALA A 5 -16.50 -8.83 -21.51
C ALA A 5 -16.24 -8.85 -19.99
N PRO A 6 -16.61 -9.90 -19.22
CA PRO A 6 -16.38 -9.91 -17.77
C PRO A 6 -14.89 -9.98 -17.39
N ALA A 7 -14.08 -10.64 -18.21
CA ALA A 7 -12.63 -10.75 -17.99
C ALA A 7 -11.93 -9.39 -18.14
N LYS A 8 -12.31 -8.59 -19.15
CA LYS A 8 -11.78 -7.24 -19.38
C LYS A 8 -12.09 -6.28 -18.22
N LEU A 9 -13.36 -6.23 -17.78
CA LEU A 9 -13.76 -5.37 -16.65
C LEU A 9 -13.04 -5.72 -15.34
N THR A 10 -12.84 -7.01 -15.07
CA THR A 10 -12.15 -7.47 -13.85
C THR A 10 -10.66 -7.11 -13.89
N GLN A 11 -10.03 -7.21 -15.06
CA GLN A 11 -8.61 -6.87 -15.25
C GLN A 11 -8.36 -5.35 -15.16
N ASP A 12 -9.26 -4.53 -15.68
CA ASP A 12 -9.19 -3.06 -15.56
C ASP A 12 -9.42 -2.61 -14.09
N ALA A 13 -10.33 -3.27 -13.37
CA ALA A 13 -10.53 -3.00 -11.95
C ALA A 13 -9.32 -3.38 -11.10
N ALA A 14 -8.69 -4.53 -11.37
CA ALA A 14 -7.48 -4.97 -10.67
C ALA A 14 -6.29 -4.02 -10.91
N SER A 15 -6.08 -3.60 -12.16
CA SER A 15 -5.00 -2.66 -12.50
C SER A 15 -5.22 -1.26 -11.92
N GLY A 16 -6.47 -0.78 -11.89
CA GLY A 16 -6.81 0.48 -11.21
C GLY A 16 -6.54 0.45 -9.70
N ALA A 17 -6.87 -0.66 -9.04
CA ALA A 17 -6.62 -0.83 -7.61
C ALA A 17 -5.11 -0.86 -7.28
N GLN A 18 -4.29 -1.51 -8.11
CA GLN A 18 -2.83 -1.53 -7.96
C GLN A 18 -2.24 -0.11 -8.05
N LEU A 19 -2.64 0.65 -9.07
CA LEU A 19 -2.17 2.02 -9.28
C LEU A 19 -2.54 2.93 -8.11
N ALA A 20 -3.76 2.80 -7.59
CA ALA A 20 -4.21 3.56 -6.42
C ALA A 20 -3.35 3.27 -5.18
N LYS A 21 -2.99 2.01 -4.94
CA LYS A 21 -2.09 1.62 -3.83
C LYS A 21 -0.68 2.18 -4.03
N LEU A 22 -0.13 2.10 -5.23
CA LEU A 22 1.20 2.67 -5.54
C LEU A 22 1.23 4.17 -5.25
N ILE A 23 0.21 4.92 -5.69
CA ILE A 23 0.09 6.35 -5.42
C ILE A 23 -0.03 6.59 -3.91
N LEU A 24 -0.88 5.83 -3.22
CA LEU A 24 -1.05 5.95 -1.77
C LEU A 24 0.26 5.72 -1.02
N PHE A 25 1.00 4.64 -1.32
CA PHE A 25 2.26 4.34 -0.67
C PHE A 25 3.38 5.32 -1.04
N SER A 26 3.40 5.83 -2.28
CA SER A 26 4.31 6.89 -2.71
C SER A 26 4.09 8.17 -1.89
N LEU A 27 2.84 8.60 -1.74
CA LEU A 27 2.49 9.73 -0.88
C LEU A 27 2.83 9.45 0.59
N ALA A 28 2.53 8.25 1.09
CA ALA A 28 2.82 7.86 2.46
C ALA A 28 4.34 7.89 2.75
N LEU A 29 5.17 7.51 1.79
CA LEU A 29 6.63 7.53 1.94
C LEU A 29 7.19 8.95 2.02
N GLY A 30 6.51 9.95 1.46
CA GLY A 30 6.83 11.35 1.69
C GLY A 30 6.26 11.84 3.02
N ILE A 31 4.95 11.70 3.20
CA ILE A 31 4.21 12.32 4.32
C ILE A 31 4.60 11.70 5.66
N ALA A 32 4.58 10.37 5.79
CA ALA A 32 4.77 9.72 7.09
C ALA A 32 6.17 9.95 7.69
N PRO A 33 7.29 9.83 6.96
CA PRO A 33 8.62 10.14 7.50
C PRO A 33 8.79 11.62 7.81
N LEU A 34 8.24 12.52 6.98
CA LEU A 34 8.29 13.97 7.25
C LEU A 34 7.50 14.32 8.51
N SER A 35 6.27 13.82 8.64
CA SER A 35 5.47 13.99 9.84
C SER A 35 6.15 13.40 11.08
N SER A 36 6.78 12.23 10.93
CA SER A 36 7.55 11.60 12.00
C SER A 36 8.76 12.45 12.41
N TYR A 37 9.50 13.02 11.46
CA TYR A 37 10.61 13.93 11.72
C TYR A 37 10.16 15.16 12.52
N PHE A 38 9.24 15.96 11.97
CA PHE A 38 8.84 17.21 12.60
C PHE A 38 8.07 17.00 13.90
N GLY A 39 7.27 15.93 13.98
CA GLY A 39 6.58 15.53 15.20
C GLY A 39 7.56 15.12 16.29
N SER A 40 8.49 14.21 15.99
CA SER A 40 9.46 13.74 16.99
C SER A 40 10.47 14.82 17.38
N LEU A 41 10.87 15.70 16.46
CA LEU A 41 11.74 16.83 16.73
C LEU A 41 11.17 17.74 17.82
N LYS A 42 9.87 18.05 17.77
CA LYS A 42 9.25 19.00 18.69
C LYS A 42 8.72 18.36 19.98
N TYR A 43 8.21 17.14 19.91
CA TYR A 43 7.46 16.55 21.03
C TYR A 43 8.19 15.41 21.76
N VAL A 44 9.21 14.80 21.14
CA VAL A 44 9.89 13.62 21.69
C VAL A 44 11.33 13.92 22.06
N TRP A 45 12.04 14.67 21.19
CA TRP A 45 13.49 14.82 21.27
C TRP A 45 13.97 16.24 21.58
N ASP A 46 13.06 17.16 21.94
CA ASP A 46 13.35 18.55 22.35
C ASP A 46 14.30 19.30 21.42
N GLY A 47 14.08 19.18 20.11
CA GLY A 47 14.88 19.82 19.07
C GLY A 47 16.12 19.05 18.62
N ASN A 48 16.39 17.84 19.13
CA ASN A 48 17.51 17.04 18.65
C ASN A 48 17.22 16.41 17.27
N SER A 49 17.80 17.01 16.23
CA SER A 49 17.61 16.61 14.84
C SER A 49 18.17 15.22 14.50
N THR A 50 19.20 14.74 15.20
CA THR A 50 19.79 13.42 14.95
C THR A 50 18.82 12.30 15.32
N TYR A 51 18.21 12.36 16.51
CA TYR A 51 17.23 11.36 16.95
C TYR A 51 15.92 11.47 16.16
N ALA A 52 15.50 12.69 15.79
CA ALA A 52 14.34 12.89 14.92
C ALA A 52 14.57 12.30 13.52
N ALA A 53 15.76 12.47 12.94
CA ALA A 53 16.12 11.88 11.65
C ALA A 53 16.14 10.35 11.71
N LEU A 54 16.69 9.75 12.78
CA LEU A 54 16.63 8.31 13.01
C LEU A 54 15.19 7.80 13.06
N THR A 55 14.31 8.52 13.77
CA THR A 55 12.88 8.17 13.87
C THR A 55 12.20 8.21 12.49
N ALA A 56 12.51 9.22 11.67
CA ALA A 56 11.99 9.33 10.32
C ALA A 56 12.47 8.20 9.40
N VAL A 57 13.75 7.82 9.49
CA VAL A 57 14.31 6.67 8.73
C VAL A 57 13.61 5.38 9.14
N VAL A 58 13.39 5.15 10.43
CA VAL A 58 12.62 3.99 10.91
C VAL A 58 11.20 4.01 10.37
N ALA A 59 10.51 5.16 10.41
CA ALA A 59 9.16 5.32 9.85
C ALA A 59 9.10 5.01 8.35
N ALA A 60 10.08 5.45 7.56
CA ALA A 60 10.15 5.16 6.12
C ALA A 60 10.29 3.65 5.85
N ASN A 61 11.12 2.95 6.62
CA ASN A 61 11.28 1.50 6.50
C ASN A 61 10.00 0.75 6.88
N ILE A 62 9.25 1.23 7.88
CA ILE A 62 7.94 0.66 8.24
C ILE A 62 6.96 0.78 7.06
N VAL A 63 6.89 1.95 6.41
CA VAL A 63 6.04 2.17 5.23
C VAL A 63 6.44 1.23 4.09
N LEU A 64 7.75 1.06 3.84
CA LEU A 64 8.26 0.15 2.82
C LEU A 64 7.86 -1.31 3.09
N VAL A 65 8.03 -1.78 4.32
CA VAL A 65 7.64 -3.14 4.71
C VAL A 65 6.13 -3.33 4.58
N ALA A 66 5.33 -2.35 5.01
CA ALA A 66 3.88 -2.39 4.87
C ALA A 66 3.44 -2.48 3.39
N TYR A 67 4.11 -1.74 2.49
CA TYR A 67 3.90 -1.84 1.05
C TYR A 67 4.19 -3.25 0.53
N ILE A 68 5.35 -3.81 0.88
CA ILE A 68 5.75 -5.15 0.45
C ILE A 68 4.73 -6.20 0.88
N ILE A 69 4.34 -6.20 2.16
CA ILE A 69 3.35 -7.16 2.69
C ILE A 69 2.01 -7.00 1.96
N THR A 70 1.56 -5.76 1.76
CA THR A 70 0.29 -5.48 1.06
C THR A 70 0.36 -5.94 -0.39
N SER A 71 1.48 -5.73 -1.08
CA SER A 71 1.69 -6.17 -2.46
C SER A 71 1.65 -7.69 -2.58
N ILE A 72 2.34 -8.41 -1.68
CA ILE A 72 2.35 -9.88 -1.67
C ILE A 72 0.95 -10.43 -1.39
N LEU A 73 0.19 -9.82 -0.47
CA LEU A 73 -1.18 -10.26 -0.19
C LEU A 73 -2.10 -10.05 -1.41
N ASP A 74 -1.88 -8.99 -2.18
CA ASP A 74 -2.65 -8.69 -3.38
C ASP A 74 -2.33 -9.66 -4.54
N ASP A 75 -1.06 -10.01 -4.71
CA ASP A 75 -0.62 -11.00 -5.69
C ASP A 75 -1.25 -12.38 -5.42
N GLN A 76 -1.38 -12.76 -4.14
CA GLN A 76 -2.07 -13.99 -3.73
C GLN A 76 -3.58 -13.94 -3.95
N ARG A 77 -4.23 -12.79 -3.76
CA ARG A 77 -5.68 -12.62 -4.01
C ARG A 77 -6.03 -12.73 -5.49
N THR A 78 -5.12 -12.34 -6.37
CA THR A 78 -5.30 -12.41 -7.83
C THR A 78 -5.14 -13.84 -8.37
N THR A 79 -4.44 -14.72 -7.65
CA THR A 79 -4.22 -16.12 -8.00
C THR A 79 -5.22 -17.11 -7.39
N ALA A 80 -6.01 -16.68 -6.39
CA ALA A 80 -7.13 -17.47 -5.90
C ALA A 80 -8.27 -17.47 -6.94
N PRO A 81 -8.70 -18.62 -7.47
CA PRO A 81 -9.82 -18.65 -8.41
C PRO A 81 -11.05 -18.12 -7.68
N SER A 82 -11.67 -17.06 -8.22
CA SER A 82 -13.01 -16.64 -7.83
C SER A 82 -13.88 -17.88 -7.81
N THR A 83 -14.30 -18.32 -6.61
CA THR A 83 -15.27 -19.39 -6.45
C THR A 83 -16.51 -18.94 -7.21
N GLU A 84 -16.63 -19.46 -8.42
CA GLU A 84 -17.80 -19.37 -9.25
C GLU A 84 -18.97 -19.82 -8.38
N THR A 85 -19.88 -18.90 -8.08
CA THR A 85 -21.16 -19.20 -7.44
C THR A 85 -21.95 -20.08 -8.41
N LYS A 86 -21.60 -21.37 -8.45
CA LYS A 86 -22.41 -22.43 -9.00
C LYS A 86 -23.59 -22.64 -8.07
N LYS A 87 -24.53 -21.70 -8.07
CA LYS A 87 -25.91 -21.97 -7.69
C LYS A 87 -26.76 -21.91 -8.96
N THR A 88 -26.76 -23.06 -9.62
CA THR A 88 -27.89 -23.57 -10.38
C THR A 88 -29.12 -23.57 -9.47
N GLN A 89 -30.11 -22.76 -9.82
CA GLN A 89 -31.53 -23.13 -9.94
C GLN A 89 -32.25 -21.97 -10.62
#